data_AF-A0A8J7CCE6-F1
#
_entry.id   AF-A0A8J7CCE6-F1
#
_cell.length_a   1.000
_cell.length_b   1.000
_cell.length_c   1.000
_cell.angle_alpha   90.00
_cell.angle_beta   90.00
_cell.angle_gamma   90.00
#
_symmetry.space_group_name_H-M   'P 1'
#
loop_
_entity.id
_entity.type
_entity.pdbx_description
1 polymer ?
#
loop_
_entity_poly.entity_id
_entity_poly.type
_entity_poly.pdbx_seq_one_letter_code
_entity_poly.pdbx_strand_id
1 'polypeptide(L)'
;MNRQPTNTNGALAEALFALADSEPPGDRRLALLRTGYAAFDAPGKAHTVVLREAPGWLQPLISQLAACRGPAALEAAVERLKGGGPPRRWPSRQGYLSRAEVAETLISGPADLHPQRMRGACHWHTRDSDGKATLEVMARACGQRGYAWSMVTDHSRGLEVASGLDLEGVRLQQTRVERWNRQHGED
;
A
#
# COMPACT_ATOMS: atom_id res chain seq x y z
N MET A 1 10.05 -33.29 -4.90
CA MET A 1 10.03 -32.35 -6.05
C MET A 1 10.25 -30.94 -5.48
N ASN A 2 11.49 -30.43 -5.57
CA ASN A 2 11.90 -29.18 -4.92
C ASN A 2 11.20 -28.01 -5.64
N ARG A 3 10.15 -27.41 -5.05
CA ARG A 3 9.55 -26.18 -5.59
C ARG A 3 10.62 -25.08 -5.46
N GLN A 4 11.20 -24.70 -6.59
CA GLN A 4 12.20 -23.64 -6.63
C GLN A 4 11.52 -22.28 -6.31
N PRO A 5 12.20 -21.38 -5.59
CA PRO A 5 11.60 -20.14 -5.12
C PRO A 5 11.24 -19.22 -6.29
N THR A 6 9.95 -18.95 -6.47
CA THR A 6 9.45 -17.92 -7.38
C THR A 6 9.59 -16.55 -6.73
N ASN A 7 9.85 -15.51 -7.51
CA ASN A 7 9.87 -14.14 -6.98
C ASN A 7 8.49 -13.77 -6.44
N THR A 8 8.46 -13.17 -5.25
CA THR A 8 7.25 -12.59 -4.71
C THR A 8 6.91 -11.30 -5.45
N ASN A 9 5.66 -10.84 -5.32
CA ASN A 9 5.26 -9.55 -5.86
C ASN A 9 6.08 -8.41 -5.24
N GLY A 10 6.38 -8.48 -3.94
CA GLY A 10 7.24 -7.52 -3.25
C GLY A 10 8.65 -7.46 -3.86
N ALA A 11 9.24 -8.61 -4.18
CA ALA A 11 10.55 -8.66 -4.84
C ALA A 11 10.53 -8.00 -6.24
N LEU A 12 9.49 -8.26 -7.04
CA LEU A 12 9.31 -7.62 -8.35
C LEU A 12 9.09 -6.11 -8.22
N ALA A 13 8.27 -5.68 -7.26
CA ALA A 13 8.04 -4.27 -6.97
C ALA A 13 9.34 -3.55 -6.59
N GLU A 14 10.14 -4.12 -5.69
CA GLU A 14 11.42 -3.53 -5.31
C GLU A 14 12.43 -3.47 -6.45
N ALA A 15 12.43 -4.45 -7.34
CA ALA A 15 13.26 -4.38 -8.54
C ALA A 15 12.88 -3.18 -9.43
N LEU A 16 11.58 -2.93 -9.61
CA LEU A 16 11.07 -1.79 -10.37
C LEU A 16 11.33 -0.46 -9.67
N PHE A 17 11.17 -0.38 -8.34
CA PHE A 17 11.50 0.81 -7.56
C PHE A 17 12.99 1.13 -7.59
N ALA A 18 13.84 0.10 -7.47
CA ALA A 18 15.28 0.27 -7.56
C ALA A 18 15.68 0.84 -8.93
N LEU A 19 15.10 0.35 -10.02
CA LEU A 19 15.34 0.90 -11.36
C LEU A 19 14.78 2.32 -11.50
N ALA A 20 13.62 2.62 -10.93
CA ALA A 20 13.08 3.98 -10.92
C ALA A 20 14.00 4.97 -10.19
N ASP A 21 14.65 4.54 -9.12
CA ASP A 21 15.59 5.36 -8.34
C ASP A 21 16.88 5.70 -9.11
N SER A 22 17.22 4.93 -10.16
CA SER A 22 18.35 5.24 -11.06
C SER A 22 17.98 6.15 -12.22
N GLU A 23 16.70 6.45 -12.41
CA GLU A 23 16.23 7.30 -13.51
C GLU A 23 16.11 8.77 -13.06
N PRO A 24 16.45 9.75 -13.92
CA PRO A 24 16.13 11.15 -13.66
C PRO A 24 14.60 11.36 -13.61
N PRO A 25 14.11 12.47 -13.03
CA PRO A 25 12.69 12.82 -13.12
C PRO A 25 12.19 12.83 -14.56
N GLY A 26 11.10 12.10 -14.83
CA GLY A 26 10.51 12.00 -16.16
C GLY A 26 9.58 10.79 -16.32
N ASP A 27 9.02 10.64 -17.51
CA ASP A 27 8.00 9.61 -17.82
C ASP A 27 8.48 8.19 -17.57
N ARG A 28 9.76 7.92 -17.83
CA ARG A 28 10.37 6.61 -17.61
C ARG A 28 10.39 6.23 -16.12
N ARG A 29 10.83 7.16 -15.27
CA ARG A 29 10.79 6.99 -13.81
C ARG A 29 9.35 6.79 -13.32
N LEU A 30 8.42 7.60 -13.81
CA LEU A 30 7.01 7.51 -13.41
C LEU A 30 6.38 6.17 -13.82
N ALA A 31 6.67 5.68 -15.03
CA ALA A 31 6.19 4.39 -15.49
C ALA A 31 6.72 3.22 -14.64
N LEU A 32 8.00 3.25 -14.26
CA LEU A 32 8.60 2.26 -13.38
C LEU A 32 7.96 2.29 -11.98
N LEU A 33 7.76 3.47 -11.39
CA LEU A 33 7.09 3.63 -10.11
C LEU A 33 5.66 3.09 -10.13
N ARG A 34 4.86 3.50 -11.13
CA ARG A 34 3.48 3.03 -11.29
C ARG A 34 3.40 1.51 -11.44
N THR A 35 4.30 0.93 -12.22
CA THR A 35 4.39 -0.53 -12.40
C THR A 35 4.81 -1.22 -11.12
N GLY A 36 5.76 -0.65 -10.37
CA GLY A 36 6.20 -1.18 -9.07
C GLY A 36 5.05 -1.21 -8.06
N TYR A 37 4.28 -0.11 -7.95
CA TYR A 37 3.07 -0.08 -7.12
C TYR A 37 2.01 -1.07 -7.58
N ALA A 38 1.74 -1.15 -8.89
CA ALA A 38 0.80 -2.12 -9.44
C ALA A 38 1.22 -3.57 -9.15
N ALA A 39 2.53 -3.87 -9.15
CA ALA A 39 3.05 -5.18 -8.77
C ALA A 39 2.83 -5.45 -7.28
N PHE A 40 3.19 -4.49 -6.42
CA PHE A 40 3.04 -4.57 -4.98
C PHE A 40 1.57 -4.79 -4.56
N ASP A 41 0.66 -4.09 -5.24
CA ASP A 41 -0.78 -4.13 -4.99
C ASP A 41 -1.50 -5.22 -5.78
N ALA A 42 -0.85 -6.17 -6.45
CA ALA A 42 -1.55 -7.23 -7.17
C ALA A 42 -2.09 -8.32 -6.21
N PRO A 43 -3.32 -8.86 -6.41
CA PRO A 43 -3.94 -9.85 -5.51
C PRO A 43 -3.30 -11.24 -5.59
N GLY A 44 -2.66 -11.52 -6.72
CA GLY A 44 -2.04 -12.80 -7.06
C GLY A 44 -0.75 -12.51 -7.84
N LYS A 45 -0.31 -13.41 -8.71
CA LYS A 45 0.93 -13.21 -9.47
C LYS A 45 0.91 -11.90 -10.25
N ALA A 46 1.72 -10.93 -9.83
CA ALA A 46 1.73 -9.58 -10.38
C ALA A 46 2.02 -9.55 -11.88
N HIS A 47 2.91 -10.42 -12.36
CA HIS A 47 3.42 -10.42 -13.73
C HIS A 47 2.36 -10.18 -14.81
N THR A 48 1.27 -10.96 -14.80
CA THR A 48 0.21 -10.83 -15.82
C THR A 48 -0.55 -9.51 -15.73
N VAL A 49 -0.82 -9.04 -14.51
CA VAL A 49 -1.54 -7.78 -14.26
C VAL A 49 -0.70 -6.60 -14.72
N VAL A 50 0.56 -6.53 -14.28
CA VAL A 50 1.43 -5.40 -14.59
C VAL A 50 1.83 -5.35 -16.06
N LEU A 51 1.95 -6.50 -16.74
CA LEU A 51 2.21 -6.52 -18.18
C LEU A 51 1.08 -5.87 -18.99
N ARG A 52 -0.18 -6.10 -18.59
CA ARG A 52 -1.36 -5.57 -19.31
C ARG A 52 -1.46 -4.05 -19.18
N GLU A 53 -1.06 -3.50 -18.04
CA GLU A 53 -1.25 -2.09 -17.70
C GLU A 53 -0.02 -1.22 -17.95
N ALA A 54 1.16 -1.85 -18.08
CA ALA A 54 2.39 -1.15 -18.39
C ALA A 54 2.45 -0.69 -19.86
N PRO A 55 3.12 0.44 -20.14
CA PRO A 55 3.44 0.85 -21.50
C PRO A 55 4.17 -0.27 -22.27
N GLY A 56 3.88 -0.41 -23.57
CA GLY A 56 4.45 -1.48 -24.39
C GLY A 56 5.99 -1.55 -24.37
N TRP A 57 6.66 -0.40 -24.26
CA TRP A 57 8.12 -0.32 -24.17
C TRP A 57 8.69 -0.88 -22.86
N LEU A 58 7.88 -0.96 -21.79
CA LEU A 58 8.28 -1.45 -20.46
C LEU A 58 8.01 -2.96 -20.28
N GLN A 59 7.10 -3.54 -21.05
CA GLN A 59 6.71 -4.95 -20.96
C GLN A 59 7.87 -5.94 -21.11
N PRO A 60 8.86 -5.75 -22.01
CA PRO A 60 10.01 -6.64 -22.11
C PRO A 60 10.84 -6.69 -20.83
N LEU A 61 11.03 -5.54 -20.18
CA LEU A 61 11.75 -5.43 -18.91
C LEU A 61 11.01 -6.17 -17.80
N ILE A 62 9.69 -5.95 -17.68
CA ILE A 62 8.85 -6.65 -16.70
C ILE A 62 8.95 -8.17 -16.89
N SER A 63 8.87 -8.64 -18.13
CA SER A 63 8.98 -10.07 -18.47
C SER A 63 10.34 -10.63 -18.06
N GLN A 64 11.42 -9.90 -18.32
CA GLN A 64 12.77 -10.30 -17.94
C GLN A 64 12.93 -10.39 -16.41
N LEU A 65 12.44 -9.39 -15.67
CA LEU A 65 12.50 -9.38 -14.20
C LEU A 65 11.67 -10.53 -13.61
N ALA A 66 10.45 -10.74 -14.12
CA ALA A 66 9.59 -11.83 -13.65
C ALA A 66 10.16 -13.23 -13.95
N ALA A 67 10.97 -13.37 -15.00
CA ALA A 67 11.66 -14.63 -15.33
C ALA A 67 12.87 -14.95 -14.45
N CYS A 68 13.35 -13.99 -13.64
CA CYS A 68 14.49 -14.22 -12.73
C CYS A 68 14.14 -15.28 -11.69
N ARG A 69 15.06 -16.23 -11.42
CA ARG A 69 14.81 -17.33 -10.49
C ARG A 69 15.29 -16.97 -9.09
N GLY A 70 14.37 -16.42 -8.31
CA GLY A 70 14.59 -16.07 -6.91
C GLY A 70 15.25 -14.69 -6.72
N PRO A 71 15.27 -14.20 -5.47
CA PRO A 71 15.64 -12.82 -5.15
C PRO A 71 17.05 -12.44 -5.60
N ALA A 72 18.03 -13.34 -5.45
CA ALA A 72 19.42 -13.07 -5.84
C ALA A 72 19.59 -12.87 -7.36
N ALA A 73 18.88 -13.66 -8.17
CA ALA A 73 18.93 -13.52 -9.63
C ALA A 73 18.25 -12.21 -10.08
N LEU A 74 17.17 -11.84 -9.40
CA LEU A 74 16.46 -10.58 -9.66
C LEU A 74 17.33 -9.38 -9.28
N GLU A 75 17.97 -9.43 -8.13
CA GLU A 75 18.92 -8.41 -7.66
C GLU A 75 20.08 -8.25 -8.66
N ALA A 76 20.71 -9.35 -9.07
CA ALA A 76 21.75 -9.34 -10.10
C ALA A 76 21.26 -8.81 -11.47
N ALA A 77 19.98 -8.97 -11.81
CA ALA A 77 19.40 -8.39 -13.02
C ALA A 77 19.25 -6.87 -12.92
N VAL A 78 18.73 -6.38 -11.79
CA VAL A 78 18.60 -4.94 -11.50
C VAL A 78 19.97 -4.27 -11.56
N GLU A 79 20.98 -4.89 -10.96
CA GLU A 79 22.36 -4.36 -10.93
C GLU A 79 22.96 -4.16 -12.32
N ARG A 80 22.79 -5.15 -13.20
CA ARG A 80 23.24 -5.05 -14.58
C ARG A 80 22.51 -3.95 -15.34
N LEU A 81 21.21 -3.79 -15.09
CA LEU A 81 20.38 -2.80 -15.76
C LEU A 81 20.64 -1.37 -15.29
N LYS A 82 21.11 -1.18 -14.05
CA LYS A 82 21.48 0.13 -13.49
C LYS A 82 22.78 0.71 -14.05
N GLY A 83 23.61 -0.10 -14.72
CA GLY A 83 24.94 0.33 -15.15
C GLY A 83 26.04 0.18 -14.08
N GLY A 84 25.79 -0.58 -13.01
CA GLY A 84 26.78 -0.98 -12.00
C GLY A 84 26.70 -0.22 -10.67
N GLY A 85 26.67 -0.98 -9.56
CA GLY A 85 26.73 -0.50 -8.18
C GLY A 85 25.54 -1.01 -7.35
N PRO A 86 25.77 -1.63 -6.17
CA PRO A 86 24.80 -2.47 -5.46
C PRO A 86 23.45 -1.76 -5.26
N PRO A 87 22.32 -2.49 -5.26
CA PRO A 87 21.03 -1.86 -5.28
C PRO A 87 20.83 -1.23 -3.92
N ARG A 88 20.67 0.10 -3.88
CA ARG A 88 20.37 0.82 -2.65
C ARG A 88 19.00 0.37 -2.14
N ARG A 89 19.00 -0.47 -1.11
CA ARG A 89 17.78 -0.81 -0.36
C ARG A 89 17.50 0.33 0.61
N TRP A 90 16.38 0.99 0.42
CA TRP A 90 15.95 2.03 1.36
C TRP A 90 15.42 1.36 2.62
N PRO A 91 15.91 1.72 3.82
CA PRO A 91 15.37 1.18 5.07
C PRO A 91 13.86 1.40 5.18
N SER A 92 13.34 2.49 4.61
CA SER A 92 11.91 2.82 4.58
C SER A 92 11.04 1.88 3.75
N ARG A 93 11.62 0.97 2.95
CA ARG A 93 10.89 -0.04 2.16
C ARG A 93 11.18 -1.48 2.61
N GLN A 94 11.76 -1.64 3.80
CA GLN A 94 12.02 -2.96 4.39
C GLN A 94 10.89 -3.39 5.34
N GLY A 95 10.63 -4.69 5.42
CA GLY A 95 9.63 -5.25 6.34
C GLY A 95 8.17 -5.11 5.88
N TYR A 96 7.94 -4.68 4.63
CA TYR A 96 6.61 -4.61 4.04
C TYR A 96 6.27 -5.89 3.29
N LEU A 97 5.00 -6.28 3.35
CA LEU A 97 4.45 -7.39 2.59
C LEU A 97 3.61 -6.82 1.44
N SER A 98 3.83 -7.32 0.23
CA SER A 98 2.92 -7.06 -0.89
C SER A 98 1.54 -7.63 -0.58
N ARG A 99 0.51 -7.18 -1.32
CA ARG A 99 -0.86 -7.63 -1.07
C ARG A 99 -1.04 -9.14 -1.20
N ALA A 100 -0.32 -9.78 -2.13
CA ALA A 100 -0.33 -11.23 -2.27
C ALA A 100 0.33 -11.93 -1.07
N GLU A 101 1.44 -11.39 -0.55
CA GLU A 101 2.11 -11.92 0.65
C GLU A 101 1.26 -11.73 1.91
N VAL A 102 0.56 -10.60 2.03
CA VAL A 102 -0.45 -10.38 3.10
C VAL A 102 -1.55 -11.43 3.00
N ALA A 103 -2.12 -11.64 1.80
CA ALA A 103 -3.18 -12.63 1.62
C ALA A 103 -2.73 -14.05 1.99
N GLU A 104 -1.53 -14.46 1.56
CA GLU A 104 -0.94 -15.74 1.94
C GLU A 104 -0.74 -15.84 3.46
N THR A 105 -0.20 -14.79 4.08
CA THR A 105 0.01 -14.71 5.54
C THR A 105 -1.31 -14.83 6.30
N LEU A 106 -2.40 -14.22 5.83
CA LEU A 106 -3.71 -14.30 6.47
C LEU A 106 -4.35 -15.69 6.32
N ILE A 107 -4.01 -16.44 5.27
CA ILE A 107 -4.51 -17.81 5.04
C ILE A 107 -3.73 -18.82 5.89
N SER A 108 -2.40 -18.71 5.95
CA SER A 108 -1.53 -19.68 6.63
C SER A 108 -1.18 -19.29 8.07
N GLY A 109 -1.47 -18.06 8.47
CA GLY A 109 -1.11 -17.49 9.76
C GLY A 109 -1.98 -17.99 10.92
N PRO A 110 -1.61 -17.64 12.15
CA PRO A 110 -2.39 -17.96 13.33
C PRO A 110 -3.78 -17.28 13.31
N ALA A 111 -4.76 -17.91 13.96
CA ALA A 111 -6.16 -17.52 13.90
C ALA A 111 -6.49 -16.15 14.55
N ASP A 112 -5.56 -15.59 15.32
CA ASP A 112 -5.63 -14.26 15.92
C ASP A 112 -5.34 -13.13 14.90
N LEU A 113 -4.60 -13.41 13.82
CA LEU A 113 -4.38 -12.47 12.72
C LEU A 113 -5.56 -12.38 11.73
N HIS A 114 -6.61 -13.20 11.90
CA HIS A 114 -7.72 -13.23 10.96
C HIS A 114 -8.48 -11.87 10.93
N PRO A 115 -8.80 -11.30 9.75
CA PRO A 115 -9.44 -9.97 9.67
C PRO A 115 -10.76 -9.82 10.44
N GLN A 116 -11.50 -10.93 10.63
CA GLN A 116 -12.74 -10.95 11.43
C GLN A 116 -12.50 -10.72 12.94
N ARG A 117 -11.25 -10.82 13.41
CA ARG A 117 -10.86 -10.51 14.80
C ARG A 117 -10.68 -9.00 15.02
N MET A 118 -10.66 -8.20 13.95
CA MET A 118 -10.51 -6.76 14.07
C MET A 118 -11.68 -6.17 14.85
N ARG A 119 -11.35 -5.44 15.93
CA ARG A 119 -12.35 -4.78 16.77
C ARG A 119 -12.59 -3.33 16.37
N GLY A 120 -11.82 -2.78 15.45
CA GLY A 120 -11.92 -1.38 15.08
C GLY A 120 -11.06 -0.93 13.92
N ALA A 121 -11.27 0.32 13.53
CA ALA A 121 -10.51 1.02 12.50
C ALA A 121 -9.67 2.14 13.13
N CYS A 122 -8.34 2.09 12.94
CA CYS A 122 -7.40 3.02 13.58
C CYS A 122 -7.02 4.23 12.71
N HIS A 123 -7.33 4.23 11.41
CA HIS A 123 -6.92 5.28 10.50
C HIS A 123 -7.93 5.44 9.37
N TRP A 124 -8.63 6.57 9.33
CA TRP A 124 -9.49 6.99 8.23
C TRP A 124 -9.79 8.48 8.29
N HIS A 125 -10.14 9.03 7.12
CA HIS A 125 -10.36 10.46 6.92
C HIS A 125 -11.82 10.76 6.59
N THR A 126 -12.29 11.94 7.02
CA THR A 126 -13.59 12.48 6.64
C THR A 126 -13.43 13.59 5.60
N ARG A 127 -14.56 14.12 5.13
CA ARG A 127 -14.60 15.35 4.32
C ARG A 127 -14.06 16.59 5.05
N ASP A 128 -13.75 16.50 6.34
CA ASP A 128 -13.09 17.57 7.08
C ASP A 128 -11.61 17.72 6.65
N SER A 129 -10.99 16.70 6.04
CA SER A 129 -9.69 16.80 5.36
C SER A 129 -9.74 16.22 3.93
N ASP A 130 -9.09 15.10 3.65
CA ASP A 130 -8.98 14.49 2.31
C ASP A 130 -9.89 13.26 2.10
N GLY A 131 -10.75 12.95 3.08
CA GLY A 131 -11.72 11.87 3.01
C GLY A 131 -12.91 12.19 2.10
N LYS A 132 -13.63 11.13 1.68
CA LYS A 132 -14.76 11.25 0.73
C LYS A 132 -16.13 11.18 1.39
N ALA A 133 -16.19 10.84 2.68
CA ALA A 133 -17.41 10.60 3.43
C ALA A 133 -17.46 11.47 4.70
N THR A 134 -18.67 11.73 5.21
CA THR A 134 -18.83 12.42 6.50
C THR A 134 -18.50 11.48 7.65
N LEU A 135 -18.32 12.05 8.84
CA LEU A 135 -18.11 11.31 10.08
C LEU A 135 -19.19 10.26 10.31
N GLU A 136 -20.46 10.61 10.13
CA GLU A 136 -21.61 9.75 10.38
C GLU A 136 -21.65 8.56 9.41
N VAL A 137 -21.33 8.78 8.13
CA VAL A 137 -21.29 7.72 7.11
C VAL A 137 -20.20 6.71 7.45
N MET A 138 -19.01 7.19 7.82
CA MET A 138 -17.88 6.34 8.16
C MET A 138 -18.10 5.58 9.48
N ALA A 139 -18.64 6.26 10.50
CA ALA A 139 -18.95 5.64 11.78
C ALA A 139 -20.00 4.52 11.62
N ARG A 140 -21.07 4.74 10.84
CA ARG A 140 -22.05 3.68 10.51
C ARG A 140 -21.41 2.53 9.74
N ALA A 141 -20.51 2.83 8.79
CA ALA A 141 -19.80 1.80 8.04
C ALA A 141 -18.86 0.96 8.93
N CYS A 142 -18.32 1.53 10.01
CA CYS A 142 -17.58 0.80 11.03
C CYS A 142 -18.51 -0.09 11.86
N GLY A 143 -19.64 0.45 12.35
CA GLY A 143 -20.63 -0.32 13.10
C GLY A 143 -21.18 -1.51 12.30
N GLN A 144 -21.49 -1.33 11.00
CA GLN A 144 -21.91 -2.42 10.11
C GLN A 144 -20.87 -3.53 9.92
N ARG A 145 -19.59 -3.24 10.16
CA ARG A 145 -18.50 -4.24 10.15
C ARG A 145 -18.33 -4.95 11.49
N GLY A 146 -19.13 -4.60 12.51
CA GLY A 146 -19.02 -5.15 13.87
C GLY A 146 -17.86 -4.56 14.67
N TYR A 147 -17.35 -3.39 14.27
CA TYR A 147 -16.28 -2.71 14.99
C TYR A 147 -16.80 -2.06 16.26
N ALA A 148 -16.17 -2.36 17.39
CA ALA A 148 -16.46 -1.80 18.70
C ALA A 148 -15.91 -0.38 18.88
N TRP A 149 -14.95 0.03 18.03
CA TRP A 149 -14.37 1.36 18.07
C TRP A 149 -13.85 1.80 16.70
N SER A 150 -13.69 3.10 16.52
CA SER A 150 -13.00 3.66 15.34
C SER A 150 -12.35 4.99 15.69
N MET A 151 -11.30 5.36 14.97
CA MET A 151 -10.56 6.61 15.17
C MET A 151 -10.63 7.48 13.92
N VAL A 152 -11.18 8.68 14.05
CA VAL A 152 -11.09 9.73 13.03
C VAL A 152 -9.67 10.29 13.05
N THR A 153 -8.97 10.26 11.91
CA THR A 153 -7.56 10.67 11.81
C THR A 153 -7.36 11.68 10.67
N ASP A 154 -8.22 12.70 10.59
CA ASP A 154 -8.10 13.77 9.61
C ASP A 154 -6.76 14.52 9.74
N HIS A 155 -6.27 15.04 8.61
CA HIS A 155 -4.98 15.73 8.56
C HIS A 155 -5.00 17.04 9.35
N SER A 156 -3.91 17.34 10.05
CA SER A 156 -3.65 18.67 10.60
C SER A 156 -3.03 19.60 9.54
N ARG A 157 -3.02 20.91 9.81
CA ARG A 157 -2.26 21.88 9.01
C ARG A 157 -0.78 21.48 8.92
N GLY A 158 -0.34 21.10 7.73
CA GLY A 158 1.05 20.70 7.47
C GLY A 158 1.30 20.14 6.07
N LEU A 159 0.27 19.58 5.42
CA LEU A 159 0.34 19.11 4.04
C LEU A 159 -0.67 19.89 3.17
N GLU A 160 -0.19 20.75 2.28
CA GLU A 160 -1.04 21.63 1.44
C GLU A 160 -2.08 20.85 0.62
N VAL A 161 -1.74 19.63 0.20
CA VAL A 161 -2.59 18.79 -0.64
C VAL A 161 -3.74 18.13 0.14
N ALA A 162 -3.63 18.03 1.47
CA ALA A 162 -4.58 17.28 2.29
C ALA A 162 -5.68 18.14 2.94
N SER A 163 -5.77 19.44 2.61
CA SER A 163 -6.78 20.37 3.17
C SER A 163 -6.94 20.26 4.69
N GLY A 164 -5.82 20.15 5.41
CA GLY A 164 -5.82 19.81 6.84
C GLY A 164 -6.49 20.85 7.75
N LEU A 165 -7.05 20.34 8.86
CA LEU A 165 -7.74 21.13 9.88
C LEU A 165 -6.79 22.00 10.69
N ASP A 166 -7.26 23.20 11.02
CA ASP A 166 -6.64 24.04 12.05
C ASP A 166 -7.20 23.74 13.44
N LEU A 167 -6.72 24.47 14.45
CA LEU A 167 -7.10 24.26 15.84
C LEU A 167 -8.61 24.40 16.07
N GLU A 168 -9.27 25.31 15.35
CA GLU A 168 -10.72 25.49 15.46
C GLU A 168 -11.46 24.33 14.77
N GLY A 169 -11.02 23.94 13.57
CA GLY A 169 -11.52 22.79 12.85
C GLY A 169 -11.45 21.49 13.67
N VAL A 170 -10.33 21.24 14.34
CA VAL A 170 -10.14 20.08 15.24
C VAL A 170 -11.13 20.12 16.40
N ARG A 171 -11.33 21.28 17.06
CA ARG A 171 -12.29 21.41 18.17
C ARG A 171 -13.73 21.16 17.73
N LEU A 172 -14.11 21.67 16.56
CA LEU A 172 -15.42 21.43 15.96
C LEU A 172 -15.62 19.94 15.65
N GLN A 173 -14.59 19.27 15.12
CA GLN A 173 -14.63 17.83 14.85
C GLN A 173 -14.76 17.02 16.14
N GLN A 174 -14.00 17.34 17.18
CA GLN A 174 -14.12 16.72 18.51
C GLN A 174 -15.55 16.83 19.04
N THR A 175 -16.17 18.00 18.92
CA THR A 175 -17.57 18.21 19.34
C THR A 175 -18.55 17.33 18.56
N ARG A 176 -18.34 17.15 17.24
CA ARG A 176 -19.13 16.23 16.41
C ARG A 176 -18.94 14.77 16.83
N VAL A 177 -17.71 14.34 17.07
CA VAL A 177 -17.38 12.98 17.57
C VAL A 177 -18.07 12.73 18.92
N GLU A 178 -17.95 13.64 19.87
CA GLU A 178 -18.59 13.50 21.18
C GLU A 178 -20.11 13.44 21.07
N ARG A 179 -20.70 14.26 20.19
CA ARG A 179 -22.15 14.22 19.93
C ARG A 179 -22.56 12.88 19.35
N TRP A 180 -21.80 12.36 18.39
CA TRP A 180 -22.04 11.04 17.81
C TRP A 180 -22.00 9.95 18.87
N ASN A 181 -20.93 9.92 19.67
CA ASN A 181 -20.72 8.94 20.74
C ASN A 181 -21.83 9.01 21.81
N ARG A 182 -22.32 10.19 22.19
CA ARG A 182 -23.46 10.30 23.12
C ARG A 182 -24.76 9.71 22.57
N GLN A 183 -24.92 9.70 21.24
CA GLN A 183 -26.15 9.25 20.59
C GLN A 183 -26.11 7.77 20.18
N HIS A 184 -24.92 7.20 19.96
CA HIS A 184 -24.73 5.88 19.36
C HIS A 184 -23.63 5.04 20.04
N GLY A 185 -23.05 5.49 21.15
CA GLY A 185 -21.91 4.84 21.79
C GLY A 185 -22.24 3.54 22.54
N GLU A 186 -23.52 3.26 22.73
CA GLU A 186 -24.04 2.04 23.38
C GLU A 186 -24.69 1.06 22.39
N ASP A 187 -24.73 1.40 21.09
CA ASP A 187 -25.23 0.55 20.00
C ASP A 187 -24.23 -0.57 19.65
#